data_AF-A0A2V6BG35-F1
#
_entry.id   AF-A0A2V6BG35-F1
#
_cell.length_a   1.000
_cell.length_b   1.000
_cell.length_c   1.000
_cell.angle_alpha   90.00
_cell.angle_beta   90.00
_cell.angle_gamma   90.00
#
_symmetry.space_group_name_H-M   'P 1'
#
loop_
_entity.id
_entity.type
_entity.pdbx_description
1 polymer ?
#
loop_
_entity_poly.entity_id
_entity_poly.type
_entity_poly.pdbx_seq_one_letter_code
_entity_poly.pdbx_strand_id
1 'polypeptide(L)'
;MSTRLNLETALLRSVSRSFYLSIRFLPAQLREPIALAYLLARTTDTVADTAKISRSVQIETLKMLADGIQGKGSRDVVVDLIASFVPLQENESEQQLLESLPDCLAWLERMEQADRTDIRVVLEKITHGQMLDLQRFDNSQEIRALSTADDLDEYTYLVAGCVGEFWTRLCFRHVRNFAGLSCRVSPGEGRPDSRRAW
;
A
#
# COMPACT_ATOMS: atom_id res chain seq x y z
N MET A 1 -8.15 -2.09 -22.36
CA MET A 1 -6.75 -2.57 -22.38
C MET A 1 -5.72 -1.44 -22.41
N SER A 2 -5.95 -0.34 -23.15
CA SER A 2 -4.98 0.77 -23.26
C SER A 2 -4.69 1.48 -21.93
N THR A 3 -5.70 1.78 -21.11
CA THR A 3 -5.53 2.46 -19.81
C THR A 3 -4.69 1.67 -18.82
N ARG A 4 -4.91 0.36 -18.71
CA ARG A 4 -4.19 -0.52 -17.79
C ARG A 4 -2.69 -0.62 -18.11
N LEU A 5 -2.34 -0.80 -19.38
CA LEU A 5 -0.94 -0.85 -19.81
C LEU A 5 -0.23 0.48 -19.54
N ASN A 6 -0.96 1.60 -19.66
CA ASN A 6 -0.44 2.92 -19.33
C ASN A 6 -0.12 3.03 -17.83
N LEU A 7 -1.02 2.56 -16.95
CA LEU A 7 -0.80 2.51 -15.50
C LEU A 7 0.43 1.65 -15.12
N GLU A 8 0.48 0.43 -15.64
CA GLU A 8 1.53 -0.55 -15.34
C GLU A 8 2.92 -0.12 -15.82
N THR A 9 3.01 0.79 -16.81
CA THR A 9 4.27 1.11 -17.46
C THR A 9 4.65 2.58 -17.36
N ALA A 10 3.86 3.50 -17.92
CA ALA A 10 4.25 4.89 -17.98
C ALA A 10 4.06 5.57 -16.61
N LEU A 11 2.90 5.37 -15.96
CA LEU A 11 2.63 5.95 -14.66
C LEU A 11 3.57 5.35 -13.60
N LEU A 12 3.66 4.03 -13.52
CA LEU A 12 4.57 3.36 -12.58
C LEU A 12 6.02 3.85 -12.72
N ARG A 13 6.49 4.04 -13.96
CA ARG A 13 7.83 4.57 -14.23
C ARG A 13 7.99 6.02 -13.79
N SER A 14 6.97 6.86 -13.93
CA SER A 14 7.03 8.28 -13.58
C SER A 14 7.11 8.47 -12.07
N VAL A 15 6.34 7.68 -11.30
CA VAL A 15 6.33 7.76 -9.83
C VAL A 15 7.45 6.95 -9.15
N SER A 16 8.10 6.01 -9.87
CA SER A 16 9.17 5.20 -9.29
C SER A 16 10.15 4.58 -10.29
N ARG A 17 11.20 5.34 -10.64
CA ARG A 17 12.19 4.91 -11.63
C ARG A 17 12.90 3.61 -11.26
N SER A 18 13.37 3.47 -10.02
CA SER A 18 14.12 2.30 -9.57
C SER A 18 13.22 1.07 -9.42
N PHE A 19 12.05 1.23 -8.82
CA PHE A 19 11.13 0.11 -8.58
C PHE A 19 10.50 -0.41 -9.86
N TYR A 20 10.18 0.48 -10.82
CA TYR A 20 9.72 0.11 -12.14
C TYR A 20 10.69 -0.86 -12.83
N LEU A 21 12.01 -0.61 -12.77
CA LEU A 21 13.01 -1.51 -13.35
C LEU A 21 12.95 -2.89 -12.69
N SER A 22 12.83 -2.96 -11.37
CA SER A 22 12.67 -4.24 -10.65
C SER A 22 11.44 -5.01 -11.10
N ILE A 23 10.28 -4.35 -11.22
CA ILE A 23 9.03 -4.99 -11.68
C ILE A 23 9.18 -5.58 -13.09
N ARG A 24 9.91 -4.90 -13.99
CA ARG A 24 10.12 -5.37 -15.37
C ARG A 24 10.86 -6.70 -15.46
N PHE A 25 11.68 -7.04 -14.47
CA PHE A 25 12.39 -8.33 -14.40
C PHE A 25 11.57 -9.45 -13.75
N LEU A 26 10.42 -9.15 -13.15
CA LEU A 26 9.59 -10.18 -12.52
C LEU A 26 8.93 -11.11 -13.56
N PRO A 27 8.62 -12.36 -13.17
CA PRO A 27 7.68 -13.22 -13.88
C PRO A 27 6.38 -12.47 -14.19
N ALA A 28 5.81 -12.70 -15.37
CA ALA A 28 4.65 -11.95 -15.85
C ALA A 28 3.47 -11.97 -14.87
N GLN A 29 3.24 -13.10 -14.19
CA GLN A 29 2.16 -13.28 -13.23
C GLN A 29 2.29 -12.39 -11.99
N LEU A 30 3.51 -11.96 -11.64
CA LEU A 30 3.75 -11.12 -10.46
C LEU A 30 3.66 -9.62 -10.76
N ARG A 31 3.79 -9.21 -12.02
CA ARG A 31 3.91 -7.79 -12.38
C ARG A 31 2.65 -7.02 -12.04
N GLU A 32 1.50 -7.57 -12.41
CA GLU A 32 0.20 -6.92 -12.23
C GLU A 32 -0.14 -6.67 -10.75
N PRO A 33 -0.16 -7.68 -9.85
CA PRO A 33 -0.49 -7.46 -8.45
C PRO A 33 0.49 -6.52 -7.73
N ILE A 34 1.78 -6.63 -8.03
CA ILE A 34 2.81 -5.80 -7.40
C ILE A 34 2.74 -4.36 -7.89
N ALA A 35 2.54 -4.15 -9.20
CA ALA A 35 2.38 -2.81 -9.76
C ALA A 35 1.15 -2.11 -9.16
N LEU A 36 0.00 -2.79 -9.08
CA LEU A 36 -1.20 -2.19 -8.51
C LEU A 36 -1.05 -1.88 -7.02
N ALA A 37 -0.52 -2.82 -6.22
CA ALA A 37 -0.27 -2.59 -4.79
C ALA A 37 0.64 -1.37 -4.59
N TYR A 38 1.67 -1.23 -5.43
CA TYR A 38 2.57 -0.09 -5.38
C TYR A 38 1.89 1.23 -5.72
N LEU A 39 1.11 1.29 -6.81
CA LEU A 39 0.41 2.51 -7.20
C LEU A 39 -0.57 2.96 -6.12
N LEU A 40 -1.32 2.02 -5.52
CA LEU A 40 -2.22 2.34 -4.41
C LEU A 40 -1.45 2.81 -3.16
N ALA A 41 -0.37 2.12 -2.77
CA ALA A 41 0.45 2.54 -1.64
C ALA A 41 1.08 3.92 -1.86
N ARG A 42 1.55 4.21 -3.09
CA ARG A 42 2.08 5.53 -3.44
C ARG A 42 0.98 6.60 -3.46
N THR A 43 -0.25 6.25 -3.84
CA THR A 43 -1.38 7.18 -3.77
C THR A 43 -1.67 7.57 -2.33
N THR A 44 -1.70 6.60 -1.40
CA THR A 44 -1.93 6.90 0.03
C THR A 44 -0.79 7.71 0.64
N ASP A 45 0.45 7.45 0.21
CA ASP A 45 1.65 8.20 0.57
C ASP A 45 1.58 9.67 0.11
N THR A 46 1.23 9.91 -1.16
CA THR A 46 1.04 11.27 -1.69
C THR A 46 -0.01 12.06 -0.91
N VAL A 47 -1.11 11.42 -0.49
CA VAL A 47 -2.13 12.06 0.37
C VAL A 47 -1.56 12.39 1.75
N ALA A 48 -0.84 11.45 2.37
CA ALA A 48 -0.23 11.61 3.69
C ALA A 48 0.82 12.75 3.73
N ASP A 49 1.55 12.94 2.63
CA ASP A 49 2.65 13.90 2.50
C ASP A 49 2.23 15.28 1.95
N THR A 50 0.94 15.51 1.70
CA THR A 50 0.48 16.77 1.10
C THR A 50 0.67 17.97 2.04
N ALA A 51 1.74 18.75 1.84
CA ALA A 51 2.19 19.79 2.78
C ALA A 51 1.22 20.98 3.02
N LYS A 52 0.30 21.27 2.10
CA LYS A 52 -0.55 22.48 2.12
C LYS A 52 -1.92 22.28 2.81
N ILE A 53 -2.07 21.24 3.64
CA ILE A 53 -3.35 20.87 4.27
C ILE A 53 -3.16 20.62 5.77
N SER A 54 -4.22 20.84 6.56
CA SER A 54 -4.21 20.48 7.98
C SER A 54 -4.10 18.96 8.18
N ARG A 55 -3.42 18.56 9.25
CA ARG A 55 -3.22 17.15 9.60
C ARG A 55 -4.53 16.37 9.77
N SER A 56 -5.55 17.02 10.34
CA SER A 56 -6.88 16.42 10.51
C SER A 56 -7.50 16.00 9.19
N VAL A 57 -7.40 16.85 8.16
CA VAL A 57 -7.93 16.56 6.82
C VAL A 57 -7.11 15.48 6.14
N GLN A 58 -5.78 15.45 6.32
CA GLN A 58 -4.94 14.35 5.81
C GLN A 58 -5.34 13.01 6.44
N ILE A 59 -5.51 12.96 7.77
CA ILE A 59 -5.91 11.73 8.49
C ILE A 59 -7.29 11.26 8.01
N GLU A 60 -8.27 12.17 7.91
CA GLU A 60 -9.62 11.84 7.49
C GLU A 60 -9.64 11.34 6.03
N THR A 61 -8.90 12.02 5.15
CA THR A 61 -8.79 11.64 3.74
C THR A 61 -8.09 10.31 3.57
N LEU A 62 -6.97 10.09 4.27
CA LEU A 62 -6.24 8.83 4.24
C LEU A 62 -7.13 7.67 4.72
N LYS A 63 -7.92 7.89 5.78
CA LYS A 63 -8.88 6.91 6.29
C LYS A 63 -9.95 6.59 5.24
N MET A 64 -10.55 7.60 4.61
CA MET A 64 -11.55 7.39 3.56
C MET A 64 -10.95 6.66 2.34
N LEU A 65 -9.73 7.00 1.94
CA LEU A 65 -9.03 6.32 0.86
C LEU A 65 -8.73 4.86 1.22
N ALA A 66 -8.24 4.59 2.43
CA ALA A 66 -8.03 3.24 2.93
C ALA A 66 -9.34 2.43 2.92
N ASP A 67 -10.44 3.00 3.42
CA ASP A 67 -11.77 2.36 3.39
C ASP A 67 -12.25 2.09 1.94
N GLY A 68 -11.98 3.01 1.01
CA GLY A 68 -12.24 2.82 -0.43
C GLY A 68 -11.48 1.63 -1.01
N ILE A 69 -10.17 1.52 -0.72
CA ILE A 69 -9.31 0.40 -1.14
C ILE A 69 -9.82 -0.93 -0.55
N GLN A 70 -10.27 -0.92 0.71
CA GLN A 70 -10.82 -2.09 1.37
C GLN A 70 -12.22 -2.49 0.87
N GLY A 71 -12.85 -1.68 0.02
CA GLY A 71 -14.23 -1.87 -0.44
C GLY A 71 -15.28 -1.61 0.65
N LYS A 72 -14.92 -0.85 1.68
CA LYS A 72 -15.79 -0.43 2.80
C LYS A 72 -16.42 0.95 2.56
N GLY A 73 -15.83 1.76 1.69
CA GLY A 73 -16.31 3.11 1.35
C GLY A 73 -16.99 3.20 -0.02
N SER A 74 -17.75 4.28 -0.24
CA SER A 74 -18.28 4.61 -1.57
C SER A 74 -17.15 5.04 -2.49
N ARG A 75 -17.01 4.37 -3.63
CA ARG A 75 -15.93 4.64 -4.59
C ARG A 75 -16.01 6.06 -5.17
N ASP A 76 -17.20 6.52 -5.52
CA ASP A 76 -17.38 7.84 -6.13
C ASP A 76 -17.01 8.94 -5.14
N VAL A 77 -17.40 8.78 -3.86
CA VAL A 77 -17.06 9.73 -2.79
C VAL A 77 -15.54 9.80 -2.58
N VAL A 78 -14.85 8.66 -2.56
CA VAL A 78 -13.39 8.62 -2.39
C VAL A 78 -12.68 9.24 -3.60
N VAL A 79 -13.15 8.96 -4.81
CA VAL A 79 -12.60 9.55 -6.04
C VAL A 79 -12.76 11.07 -6.05
N ASP A 80 -13.96 11.57 -5.75
CA ASP A 80 -14.24 13.01 -5.72
C ASP A 80 -13.39 13.72 -4.66
N LEU A 81 -13.23 13.09 -3.49
CA LEU A 81 -12.36 13.62 -2.45
C LEU A 81 -10.90 13.71 -2.91
N ILE A 82 -10.36 12.64 -3.50
CA ILE A 82 -8.96 12.61 -3.96
C ILE A 82 -8.72 13.56 -5.14
N ALA A 83 -9.73 13.81 -5.98
CA ALA A 83 -9.63 14.82 -7.02
C ALA A 83 -9.33 16.22 -6.45
N SER A 84 -9.81 16.54 -5.23
CA SER A 84 -9.49 17.81 -4.57
C SER A 84 -8.02 17.94 -4.12
N PHE A 85 -7.29 16.81 -4.03
CA PHE A 85 -5.86 16.78 -3.68
C PHE A 85 -4.93 16.94 -4.88
N VAL A 86 -5.42 16.73 -6.11
CA VAL A 86 -4.64 16.89 -7.35
C VAL A 86 -3.98 18.27 -7.46
N PRO A 87 -4.70 19.42 -7.36
CA PRO A 87 -4.08 20.74 -7.51
C PRO A 87 -3.12 21.11 -6.38
N LEU A 88 -3.05 20.30 -5.33
CA LEU A 88 -2.19 20.53 -4.17
C LEU A 88 -0.80 19.90 -4.36
N GLN A 89 -0.64 19.02 -5.34
CA GLN A 89 0.63 18.38 -5.66
C GLN A 89 1.47 19.27 -6.57
N GLU A 90 2.76 19.40 -6.27
CA GLU A 90 3.69 20.16 -7.11
C GLU A 90 4.30 19.31 -8.24
N ASN A 91 4.31 17.98 -8.05
CA ASN A 91 4.85 17.03 -9.01
C ASN A 91 3.76 16.54 -9.96
N GLU A 92 3.94 16.76 -11.27
CA GLU A 92 3.00 16.30 -12.32
C GLU A 92 2.76 14.79 -12.30
N SER A 93 3.77 13.99 -11.92
CA SER A 93 3.61 12.53 -11.84
C SER A 93 2.70 12.10 -10.68
N GLU A 94 2.71 12.86 -9.59
CA GLU A 94 1.83 12.63 -8.44
C GLU A 94 0.41 13.12 -8.73
N GLN A 95 0.26 14.23 -9.46
CA GLN A 95 -1.05 14.64 -9.99
C GLN A 95 -1.67 13.53 -10.85
N GLN A 96 -0.92 13.02 -11.84
CA GLN A 96 -1.36 11.91 -12.70
C GLN A 96 -1.69 10.64 -11.91
N LEU A 97 -0.96 10.36 -10.82
CA LEU A 97 -1.23 9.23 -9.94
C LEU A 97 -2.59 9.37 -9.25
N LEU A 98 -2.85 10.54 -8.66
CA LEU A 98 -4.13 10.81 -7.99
C LEU A 98 -5.30 10.79 -8.98
N GLU A 99 -5.13 11.36 -10.17
CA GLU A 99 -6.10 11.31 -11.28
C GLU A 99 -6.40 9.88 -11.74
N SER A 100 -5.42 8.98 -11.61
CA SER A 100 -5.54 7.56 -12.00
C SER A 100 -6.20 6.68 -10.93
N LEU A 101 -6.52 7.21 -9.75
CA LEU A 101 -7.16 6.44 -8.68
C LEU A 101 -8.43 5.69 -9.11
N PRO A 102 -9.36 6.28 -9.90
CA PRO A 102 -10.52 5.55 -10.38
C PRO A 102 -10.12 4.28 -11.13
N ASP A 103 -9.14 4.35 -12.03
CA ASP A 103 -8.70 3.20 -12.80
C ASP A 103 -7.99 2.17 -11.93
N CYS A 104 -7.18 2.60 -10.95
CA CYS A 104 -6.55 1.71 -9.96
C CYS A 104 -7.59 0.92 -9.15
N LEU A 105 -8.65 1.57 -8.66
CA LEU A 105 -9.74 0.90 -7.94
C LEU A 105 -10.52 -0.06 -8.85
N ALA A 106 -10.79 0.32 -10.10
CA ALA A 106 -11.42 -0.59 -11.07
C ALA A 106 -10.54 -1.80 -11.37
N TRP A 107 -9.23 -1.59 -11.43
CA TRP A 107 -8.26 -2.65 -11.66
C TRP A 107 -8.24 -3.60 -10.46
N LEU A 108 -8.21 -3.08 -9.22
CA LEU A 108 -8.28 -3.88 -8.00
C LEU A 108 -9.48 -4.83 -8.01
N GLU A 109 -10.67 -4.33 -8.37
CA GLU A 109 -11.88 -5.15 -8.40
C GLU A 109 -11.92 -6.23 -9.48
N ARG A 110 -11.07 -6.12 -10.51
CA ARG A 110 -10.96 -7.11 -11.59
C ARG A 110 -9.89 -8.16 -11.33
N MET A 111 -9.07 -7.99 -10.29
CA MET A 111 -8.04 -8.95 -9.95
C MET A 111 -8.63 -10.26 -9.43
N GLU A 112 -7.86 -11.34 -9.58
CA GLU A 112 -8.20 -12.62 -8.97
C GLU A 112 -8.40 -12.43 -7.46
N GLN A 113 -9.42 -13.09 -6.90
CA GLN A 113 -9.82 -12.90 -5.50
C GLN A 113 -8.65 -13.04 -4.52
N ALA A 114 -7.77 -14.03 -4.72
CA ALA A 114 -6.65 -14.29 -3.82
C ALA A 114 -5.62 -13.15 -3.85
N ASP A 115 -5.26 -12.65 -5.04
CA ASP A 115 -4.33 -11.52 -5.16
C ASP A 115 -4.96 -10.22 -4.69
N ARG A 116 -6.23 -9.98 -5.01
CA ARG A 116 -6.99 -8.83 -4.49
C ARG A 116 -6.99 -8.80 -2.96
N THR A 117 -7.22 -9.95 -2.32
CA THR A 117 -7.17 -10.08 -0.87
C THR A 117 -5.78 -9.75 -0.33
N ASP A 118 -4.72 -10.31 -0.92
CA ASP A 118 -3.35 -10.03 -0.47
C ASP A 118 -2.96 -8.55 -0.65
N ILE A 119 -3.40 -7.90 -1.73
CA ILE A 119 -3.19 -6.46 -1.96
C ILE A 119 -3.90 -5.63 -0.88
N ARG A 120 -5.15 -5.97 -0.56
CA ARG A 120 -5.90 -5.28 0.50
C ARG A 120 -5.24 -5.46 1.87
N VAL A 121 -4.76 -6.64 2.20
CA VAL A 121 -4.07 -6.93 3.47
C VAL A 121 -2.79 -6.10 3.61
N VAL A 122 -1.97 -6.02 2.56
CA VAL A 122 -0.73 -5.22 2.63
C VAL A 122 -1.05 -3.72 2.71
N LEU A 123 -2.05 -3.24 1.97
CA LEU A 123 -2.45 -1.83 2.01
C LEU A 123 -3.08 -1.42 3.35
N GLU A 124 -3.78 -2.33 4.03
CA GLU A 124 -4.28 -2.09 5.40
C GLU A 124 -3.12 -1.83 6.37
N LYS A 125 -2.04 -2.62 6.28
CA LYS A 125 -0.84 -2.44 7.12
C LYS A 125 -0.08 -1.16 6.78
N ILE A 126 0.14 -0.88 5.50
CA ILE A 126 0.82 0.34 5.03
C ILE A 126 0.05 1.58 5.48
N THR A 127 -1.27 1.62 5.24
CA THR A 127 -2.09 2.79 5.61
C THR A 127 -2.19 2.95 7.13
N HIS A 128 -2.19 1.85 7.88
CA HIS A 128 -2.07 1.92 9.33
C HIS A 128 -0.75 2.55 9.78
N GLY A 129 0.39 2.13 9.21
CA GLY A 129 1.69 2.74 9.47
C GLY A 129 1.71 4.24 9.15
N GLN A 130 1.19 4.61 7.97
CA GLN A 130 1.05 6.01 7.59
C GLN A 130 0.21 6.80 8.61
N MET A 131 -0.94 6.27 9.05
CA MET A 131 -1.75 6.92 10.09
C MET A 131 -1.01 7.11 11.42
N LEU A 132 -0.20 6.13 11.85
CA LEU A 132 0.63 6.26 13.05
C LEU A 132 1.69 7.34 12.86
N ASP A 133 2.33 7.41 11.69
CA ASP A 133 3.24 8.51 11.36
C ASP A 133 2.53 9.86 11.39
N LEU A 134 1.27 9.89 10.95
CA LEU A 134 0.45 11.09 11.03
C LEU A 134 0.28 11.63 12.45
N GLN A 135 0.26 10.73 13.44
CA GLN A 135 0.03 11.01 14.84
C GLN A 135 1.34 11.21 15.63
N ARG A 136 2.38 10.43 15.32
CA ARG A 136 3.67 10.43 16.03
C ARG A 136 4.51 11.65 15.66
N PHE A 137 4.54 11.99 14.37
CA PHE A 137 5.38 13.04 13.80
C PHE A 137 4.50 14.23 13.35
N ASP A 138 3.76 14.80 14.30
CA ASP A 138 2.82 15.90 14.07
C ASP A 138 3.48 17.27 13.85
N ASN A 139 4.76 17.42 14.20
CA ASN A 139 5.51 18.67 14.07
C ASN A 139 6.81 18.45 13.25
N SER A 140 6.82 18.96 12.02
CA SER A 140 7.99 18.90 11.12
C SER A 140 9.22 19.66 11.61
N GLN A 141 9.06 20.57 12.58
CA GLN A 141 10.16 21.35 13.17
C GLN A 141 10.84 20.60 14.33
N GLU A 142 10.26 19.51 14.80
CA GLU A 142 10.79 18.70 15.90
C GLU A 142 11.25 17.34 15.40
N ILE A 143 12.50 16.99 15.67
CA ILE A 143 12.98 15.62 15.48
C ILE A 143 12.45 14.80 16.65
N ARG A 144 11.44 13.96 16.39
CA ARG A 144 10.96 12.97 17.36
C ARG A 144 11.58 11.60 17.08
N ALA A 145 11.94 10.90 18.16
CA ALA A 145 12.37 9.51 18.10
C ALA A 145 11.24 8.59 18.56
N LEU A 146 11.26 7.36 18.06
CA LEU A 146 10.45 6.28 18.63
C LEU A 146 10.96 5.96 20.04
N SER A 147 10.05 5.65 20.96
CA SER A 147 10.38 5.57 22.39
C SER A 147 11.05 4.24 22.76
N THR A 148 10.67 3.16 22.08
CA THR A 148 11.09 1.80 22.40
C THR A 148 11.56 1.03 21.18
N ALA A 149 12.26 -0.08 21.42
CA ALA A 149 12.63 -1.02 20.35
C ALA A 149 11.38 -1.65 19.71
N ASP A 150 10.34 -1.93 20.51
CA ASP A 150 9.07 -2.47 20.01
C ASP A 150 8.37 -1.49 19.07
N ASP A 151 8.39 -0.17 19.38
CA ASP A 151 7.85 0.86 18.48
C ASP A 151 8.63 0.91 17.15
N LEU A 152 9.95 0.69 17.18
CA LEU A 152 10.80 0.63 16.00
C LEU A 152 10.52 -0.63 15.17
N ASP A 153 10.33 -1.77 15.81
CA ASP A 153 9.97 -3.03 15.15
C ASP A 153 8.58 -2.92 14.49
N GLU A 154 7.58 -2.34 15.18
CA GLU A 154 6.27 -2.05 14.60
C GLU A 154 6.39 -1.11 13.40
N TYR A 155 7.11 0.00 13.56
CA TYR A 155 7.31 0.98 12.49
C TYR A 155 7.94 0.33 11.26
N THR A 156 9.08 -0.34 11.41
CA THR A 156 9.79 -0.98 10.30
C THR A 156 8.99 -2.12 9.67
N TYR A 157 8.18 -2.82 10.45
CA TYR A 157 7.24 -3.81 9.94
C TYR A 157 6.16 -3.19 9.05
N LEU A 158 5.49 -2.13 9.52
CA LEU A 158 4.38 -1.51 8.80
C LEU A 158 4.84 -0.82 7.51
N VAL A 159 6.01 -0.17 7.52
CA VAL A 159 6.52 0.56 6.34
C VAL A 159 7.29 -0.33 5.35
N ALA A 160 7.81 -1.49 5.77
CA ALA A 160 8.63 -2.34 4.91
C ALA A 160 8.41 -3.85 5.10
N GLY A 161 8.39 -4.35 6.33
CA GLY A 161 8.31 -5.79 6.61
C GLY A 161 7.08 -6.47 6.01
N CYS A 162 5.91 -5.82 6.10
CA CYS A 162 4.65 -6.34 5.57
C CYS A 162 4.66 -6.53 4.05
N VAL A 163 5.45 -5.73 3.32
CA VAL A 163 5.63 -5.85 1.87
C VAL A 163 6.34 -7.17 1.55
N GLY A 164 7.31 -7.60 2.37
CA GLY A 164 7.98 -8.88 2.21
C GLY A 164 7.03 -10.09 2.33
N GLU A 165 6.09 -10.04 3.27
CA GLU A 165 5.04 -11.07 3.39
C GLU A 165 4.15 -11.13 2.15
N PHE A 166 3.72 -9.97 1.65
CA PHE A 166 2.91 -9.85 0.44
C PHE A 166 3.62 -10.47 -0.77
N TRP A 167 4.87 -10.08 -1.02
CA TRP A 167 5.68 -10.63 -2.09
C TRP A 167 5.84 -12.15 -1.97
N THR A 168 6.10 -12.62 -0.75
CA THR A 168 6.25 -14.06 -0.47
C THR A 168 4.99 -14.84 -0.83
N ARG A 169 3.80 -14.34 -0.44
CA ARG A 169 2.51 -14.97 -0.77
C ARG A 169 2.26 -15.05 -2.27
N LEU A 170 2.49 -13.96 -2.99
CA LEU A 170 2.35 -13.94 -4.45
C LEU A 170 3.32 -14.92 -5.13
N CYS A 171 4.58 -14.94 -4.70
CA CYS A 171 5.57 -15.86 -5.24
C CYS A 171 5.19 -17.32 -5.01
N PHE A 172 4.73 -17.70 -3.82
CA PHE A 172 4.24 -19.06 -3.57
C PHE A 172 3.03 -19.42 -4.44
N ARG A 173 2.17 -18.45 -4.77
CA ARG A 173 0.99 -18.68 -5.61
C ARG A 173 1.34 -18.83 -7.08
N HIS A 174 2.19 -17.96 -7.60
CA HIS A 174 2.37 -17.78 -9.04
C HIS A 174 3.68 -18.34 -9.58
N VAL A 175 4.70 -18.53 -8.73
CA VAL A 175 6.02 -18.99 -9.16
C VAL A 175 6.20 -20.45 -8.76
N ARG A 176 6.29 -21.32 -9.78
CA ARG A 176 6.53 -22.74 -9.59
C ARG A 176 7.90 -22.96 -8.93
N ASN A 177 7.93 -23.84 -7.92
CA ASN A 177 9.14 -24.16 -7.16
C ASN A 177 9.81 -22.92 -6.53
N PHE A 178 9.03 -21.90 -6.14
CA PHE A 178 9.54 -20.68 -5.51
C PHE A 178 10.46 -20.97 -4.32
N ALA A 179 10.06 -21.91 -3.44
CA ALA A 179 10.85 -22.35 -2.32
C ALA A 179 10.71 -23.87 -2.12
N GLY A 180 11.78 -24.50 -1.60
CA GLY A 180 11.74 -25.90 -1.16
C GLY A 180 11.04 -26.11 0.20
N LEU A 181 10.68 -25.03 0.88
CA LEU A 181 9.90 -25.03 2.12
C LEU A 181 8.41 -24.84 1.78
N SER A 182 7.54 -25.68 2.33
CA SER A 182 6.09 -25.54 2.19
C SER A 182 5.58 -24.27 2.89
N CYS A 183 4.77 -23.45 2.19
CA CYS A 183 4.11 -22.30 2.79
C CYS A 183 3.08 -22.77 3.85
N ARG A 184 3.35 -22.54 5.14
CA ARG A 184 2.34 -22.70 6.19
C ARG A 184 1.55 -21.38 6.26
N VAL A 185 0.31 -21.42 5.79
CA VAL A 185 -0.65 -20.35 6.10
C VAL A 185 -1.03 -20.53 7.56
N SER A 186 -0.51 -19.69 8.46
CA SER A 186 -0.94 -19.70 9.85
C SER A 186 -2.44 -19.40 9.92
N PRO A 187 -3.29 -20.31 10.42
CA PRO A 187 -4.62 -19.93 10.89
C PRO A 187 -4.44 -18.98 12.08
N GLY A 188 -5.28 -17.96 12.19
CA GLY A 188 -5.16 -16.86 13.15
C GLY A 188 -4.75 -17.26 14.57
N GLU A 189 -4.08 -16.32 15.24
CA GLU A 189 -3.64 -16.39 16.64
C GLU A 189 -4.64 -17.11 17.55
N GLY A 190 -4.37 -18.40 17.79
CA GLY A 190 -4.83 -19.08 18.98
C GLY A 190 -3.98 -18.60 20.14
N ARG A 191 -4.65 -18.17 21.22
CA ARG A 191 -4.06 -17.78 22.51
C ARG A 191 -2.85 -18.65 22.91
N PRO A 192 -1.86 -18.10 23.63
CA PRO A 192 -0.78 -18.90 24.17
C PRO A 192 -1.36 -19.96 25.13
N ASP A 193 -1.21 -21.23 24.77
CA ASP A 193 -1.39 -22.35 25.69
C ASP A 193 -0.25 -22.29 26.70
N SER A 194 -0.57 -21.82 27.90
CA SER A 194 0.30 -21.80 29.06
C SER A 194 0.55 -23.22 29.56
N ARG A 195 1.25 -24.06 28.79
CA ARG A 195 1.77 -25.36 29.24
C ARG A 195 3.01 -25.76 28.43
N ARG A 196 4.15 -25.20 28.83
CA ARG A 196 5.39 -25.94 29.09
C ARG A 196 6.44 -25.00 29.70
N ALA A 197 6.46 -25.01 31.03
CA ALA A 197 7.69 -24.80 31.79
C ALA A 197 8.52 -26.10 31.72
N TRP A 198 9.84 -25.92 31.73
CA TRP A 198 10.94 -26.90 31.62
C TRP A 198 11.32 -27.29 30.20
#